data_AF-A0A1V9XJV6-F1
#
_entry.id   AF-A0A1V9XJV6-F1
#
_cell.length_a   1.000
_cell.length_b   1.000
_cell.length_c   1.000
_cell.angle_alpha   90.00
_cell.angle_beta   90.00
_cell.angle_gamma   90.00
#
_symmetry.space_group_name_H-M   'P 1'
#
loop_
_entity.id
_entity.type
_entity.pdbx_description
1 polymer ?
#
loop_
_entity_poly.entity_id
_entity_poly.type
_entity_poly.pdbx_seq_one_letter_code
_entity_poly.pdbx_strand_id
1 'polypeptide(L)' 'MDCYFRQAWNDNRLRFSGPISPISLHIKTLERIWKPDTYFHNGRGSYLHTITQPNKLLR' A
#
# COMPACT_ATOMS: atom_id res chain seq x y z
N MET A 1 -17.11 -4.71 10.02
CA MET A 1 -16.21 -3.70 10.63
C MET A 1 -15.41 -3.14 9.49
N ASP A 2 -15.56 -1.85 9.24
CA ASP A 2 -14.88 -1.20 8.12
C ASP A 2 -13.70 -0.43 8.69
N CYS A 3 -12.51 -0.65 8.12
CA CYS A 3 -11.27 -0.10 8.64
C CYS A 3 -10.40 0.41 7.49
N TYR A 4 -9.78 1.56 7.70
CA TYR A 4 -8.69 2.04 6.87
C TYR A 4 -7.35 1.55 7.44
N PHE A 5 -6.83 0.48 6.87
CA PHE A 5 -5.55 -0.09 7.28
C PHE A 5 -4.39 0.67 6.63
N ARG A 6 -3.49 1.23 7.44
CA ARG A 6 -2.30 1.98 6.98
C ARG A 6 -1.03 1.28 7.42
N GLN A 7 -0.05 1.22 6.52
CA GLN A 7 1.27 0.63 6.77
C GLN A 7 2.34 1.61 6.35
N ALA A 8 3.43 1.67 7.11
CA ALA A 8 4.62 2.43 6.78
C ALA A 8 5.85 1.57 7.08
N TRP A 9 6.80 1.53 6.15
CA TRP A 9 8.08 0.84 6.31
C TRP A 9 9.17 1.65 5.62
N ASN A 10 10.42 1.48 6.06
CA ASN A 10 11.57 2.11 5.44
C ASN A 10 12.25 1.13 4.49
N ASP A 11 12.25 1.44 3.18
CA ASP A 11 12.98 0.68 2.16
C ASP A 11 14.07 1.54 1.53
N ASN A 12 15.32 1.29 1.90
CA ASN A 12 16.48 2.01 1.38
C ASN A 12 16.68 1.87 -0.14
N ARG A 13 16.10 0.83 -0.77
CA ARG A 13 16.19 0.60 -2.22
C ARG A 13 15.30 1.56 -3.02
N LEU A 14 14.30 2.15 -2.38
CA LEU A 14 13.38 3.12 -3.00
C LEU A 14 13.86 4.57 -2.85
N ARG A 15 15.08 4.79 -2.36
CA ARG A 15 15.67 6.13 -2.30
C ARG A 15 15.87 6.65 -3.72
N PHE A 16 15.35 7.85 -3.98
CA PHE A 16 15.53 8.57 -5.23
C PHE A 16 16.06 9.99 -4.94
N SER A 17 16.71 10.59 -5.94
CA SER A 17 17.13 11.99 -5.90
C SER A 17 16.31 12.76 -6.92
N GLY A 18 15.52 13.74 -6.48
CA GLY A 18 14.67 14.54 -7.35
C GLY A 18 14.06 15.73 -6.63
N PRO A 19 13.53 16.72 -7.36
CA PRO A 19 12.99 17.95 -6.77
C PRO A 19 11.67 17.75 -5.99
N ILE A 20 11.05 16.57 -6.07
CA ILE A 20 9.72 16.28 -5.50
C ILE A 20 9.85 15.23 -4.40
N SER A 21 9.50 15.61 -3.16
CA SER A 21 9.34 14.71 -2.02
C SER A 21 8.19 15.25 -1.17
N PRO A 22 7.11 14.49 -0.90
CA PRO A 22 6.86 13.07 -1.20
C PRO A 22 6.29 12.82 -2.61
N ILE A 23 6.55 11.63 -3.16
CA ILE A 23 6.00 11.20 -4.46
C ILE A 23 4.77 10.33 -4.22
N SER A 24 3.61 10.77 -4.74
CA SER A 24 2.44 9.91 -4.85
C SER A 24 2.58 8.99 -6.06
N LEU A 25 2.71 7.68 -5.83
CA LEU A 25 2.87 6.69 -6.88
C LEU A 25 1.54 6.01 -7.21
N HIS A 26 1.38 5.62 -8.48
CA HIS A 26 0.22 4.83 -8.91
C HIS A 26 0.21 3.44 -8.25
N ILE A 27 -0.97 2.91 -7.96
CA ILE A 27 -1.15 1.63 -7.22
C ILE A 27 -0.47 0.45 -7.93
N LYS A 28 -0.38 0.46 -9.27
CA LYS A 28 0.33 -0.58 -10.04
C LYS A 28 1.81 -0.71 -9.65
N THR A 29 2.44 0.34 -9.13
CA THR A 29 3.83 0.26 -8.66
C THR A 29 3.96 -0.65 -7.44
N LEU A 30 2.88 -0.84 -6.66
CA LEU A 30 2.83 -1.77 -5.52
C LEU A 30 2.97 -3.25 -5.93
N GLU A 31 2.73 -3.59 -7.20
CA GLU A 31 2.98 -4.94 -7.73
C GLU A 31 4.47 -5.21 -7.95
N ARG A 32 5.27 -4.14 -8.11
CA ARG A 32 6.71 -4.21 -8.37
C ARG A 32 7.56 -3.94 -7.13
N ILE A 33 6.96 -3.37 -6.09
CA ILE A 33 7.62 -3.02 -4.84
C ILE A 33 7.35 -4.10 -3.79
N TRP A 34 8.38 -4.43 -3.02
CA TRP A 34 8.23 -5.30 -1.86
C TRP A 34 7.32 -4.63 -0.81
N LYS A 35 6.37 -5.40 -0.27
CA LYS A 35 5.47 -4.99 0.81
C LYS A 35 5.42 -6.11 1.85
N PRO A 36 5.16 -5.80 3.12
CA PRO A 36 4.99 -6.83 4.14
C PRO A 36 3.74 -7.70 3.88
N ASP A 37 3.89 -9.02 4.00
CA ASP A 37 2.79 -9.98 3.86
C ASP A 37 1.91 -9.99 5.12
N THR A 38 1.01 -9.01 5.20
CA THR A 38 0.16 -8.79 6.38
C THR A 38 -1.20 -9.47 6.23
N TYR A 39 -1.58 -10.24 7.25
CA TYR A 39 -2.85 -10.96 7.29
C TYR A 39 -3.48 -10.89 8.68
N PHE A 40 -4.80 -11.01 8.75
CA PHE A 40 -5.56 -11.04 10.01
C PHE A 40 -5.82 -12.49 10.42
N HIS A 41 -5.19 -12.97 11.49
CA HIS A 41 -5.35 -14.36 11.96
C HIS A 41 -6.81 -14.75 12.24
N ASN A 42 -7.63 -13.80 12.70
CA ASN A 42 -9.04 -14.02 13.03
C ASN A 42 -10.01 -13.58 11.92
N GLY A 43 -9.49 -13.30 10.71
CA GLY A 43 -10.29 -12.86 9.57
C GLY A 43 -11.07 -14.01 8.95
N ARG A 44 -12.33 -14.22 9.36
CA ARG A 44 -13.19 -15.27 8.78
C ARG A 44 -13.70 -14.94 7.35
N GLY A 45 -13.65 -13.67 6.93
CA GLY A 45 -14.19 -13.20 5.65
C GLY A 45 -13.86 -11.74 5.35
N SER A 46 -12.58 -11.38 5.40
CA SER A 46 -12.14 -10.01 5.08
C SER A 46 -12.23 -9.73 3.57
N TYR A 47 -12.92 -8.65 3.19
CA TYR A 47 -13.02 -8.20 1.80
C TYR A 47 -12.25 -6.89 1.60
N LEU A 48 -11.50 -6.79 0.50
CA LEU A 48 -10.85 -5.55 0.09
C LEU A 48 -11.74 -4.84 -0.92
N HIS A 49 -12.14 -3.61 -0.61
CA HIS A 49 -13.02 -2.82 -1.48
C HIS A 49 -12.31 -2.42 -2.79
N THR A 50 -12.91 -2.78 -3.93
CA THR A 50 -12.35 -2.57 -5.28
C THR A 50 -13.17 -1.66 -6.20
N ILE A 51 -14.29 -1.09 -5.73
CA ILE A 51 -15.21 -0.27 -6.55
C ILE A 51 -14.94 1.22 -6.31
N THR A 52 -14.75 2.09 -7.33
CA THR A 52 -14.59 1.87 -8.79
C THR A 52 -13.14 1.54 -9.21
N GLN A 53 -12.18 1.69 -8.30
CA GLN A 53 -10.79 1.25 -8.41
C GLN A 53 -10.36 0.60 -7.07
N PRO A 54 -9.29 -0.23 -7.04
CA PRO A 54 -8.75 -0.76 -5.79
C PRO A 54 -8.42 0.38 -4.83
N ASN A 55 -9.03 0.40 -3.64
CA ASN A 55 -8.79 1.44 -2.64
C ASN A 55 -7.44 1.24 -1.93
N LYS A 56 -6.36 1.52 -2.66
CA LYS A 56 -4.98 1.47 -2.17
C LYS A 56 -4.32 2.82 -2.44
N LEU A 57 -3.52 3.33 -1.51
CA LEU A 57 -2.76 4.56 -1.69
C LEU A 57 -1.32 4.29 -1.25
N LEU A 58 -0.37 4.71 -2.07
CA LEU A 58 1.06 4.70 -1.75
C LEU A 58 1.57 6.15 -1.74
N ARG A 59 2.21 6.55 -0.65
CA ARG A 59 2.77 7.89 -0.41
C ARG A 59 4.13 7.79 0.25
#